data_AF-A0A9P0HUS5-F1
#
_entry.id   AF-A0A9P0HUS5-F1
#
_cell.length_a   1.000
_cell.length_b   1.000
_cell.length_c   1.000
_cell.angle_alpha   90.00
_cell.angle_beta   90.00
_cell.angle_gamma   90.00
#
_symmetry.space_group_name_H-M   'P 1'
#
loop_
_entity.id
_entity.type
_entity.pdbx_description
1 polymer ?
#
loop_
_entity_poly.entity_id
_entity_poly.type
_entity_poly.pdbx_seq_one_letter_code
_entity_poly.pdbx_strand_id
1 'polypeptide(L)'
;MVPVSSVGYPSYWEGRFPEDRIRLAPRSRRHSPGARVDQGEYRILRSRAILISGSLLSPWGTGQDPGGLRARLAAAAGCRTEPLACLKALPPLALTSLTVQAPRFLTAVGPWVHGEPASAVEVAGDPFLSSRLMIGTTTTESFLDFNSHEIQTYVRNAYDYHLNEIFSTVRNEYTDWEKPIQHPINIRDSTLEALSDGHTVAPLLRLGYLHARRGSPTYFYHFSHHSKESSYPEVSPPI
;
A
#
# COMPACT_ATOMS: atom_id res chain seq x y z
N MET A 1 -38.74 -26.68 -19.13
CA MET A 1 -39.39 -25.57 -18.41
C MET A 1 -39.53 -26.00 -16.96
N VAL A 2 -38.60 -25.58 -16.12
CA VAL A 2 -38.55 -25.88 -14.68
C VAL A 2 -38.48 -24.53 -13.99
N PRO A 3 -39.36 -24.20 -13.03
CA PRO A 3 -39.35 -22.90 -12.40
C PRO A 3 -38.18 -22.83 -11.41
N VAL A 4 -37.27 -21.89 -11.63
CA VAL A 4 -36.21 -21.58 -10.67
C VAL A 4 -36.83 -20.66 -9.62
N SER A 5 -36.99 -21.20 -8.43
CA SER A 5 -37.35 -20.49 -7.20
C SER A 5 -36.41 -19.32 -6.93
N SER A 6 -37.00 -18.16 -6.68
CA SER A 6 -36.34 -16.93 -6.24
C SER A 6 -35.60 -17.16 -4.91
N VAL A 7 -34.28 -17.26 -4.97
CA VAL A 7 -33.42 -17.11 -3.80
C VAL A 7 -33.18 -15.61 -3.63
N GLY A 8 -33.82 -15.03 -2.62
CA GLY A 8 -33.58 -13.64 -2.22
C GLY A 8 -32.16 -13.49 -1.69
N TYR A 9 -31.35 -12.69 -2.36
CA TYR A 9 -30.09 -12.22 -1.83
C TYR A 9 -30.38 -11.13 -0.77
N PRO A 10 -29.78 -11.20 0.43
CA PRO A 10 -29.83 -10.08 1.36
C PRO A 10 -29.04 -8.92 0.78
N SER A 11 -29.76 -7.91 0.28
CA SER A 11 -29.28 -6.56 0.16
C SER A 11 -29.01 -6.05 1.58
N TYR A 12 -27.73 -5.88 1.94
CA TYR A 12 -27.21 -4.93 2.94
C TYR A 12 -25.72 -5.25 3.21
N TRP A 13 -24.81 -4.53 2.57
CA TRP A 13 -23.47 -4.30 3.11
C TRP A 13 -23.42 -2.89 3.70
N GLU A 14 -24.27 -2.61 4.68
CA GLU A 14 -23.95 -1.55 5.65
C GLU A 14 -22.95 -2.13 6.64
N GLY A 15 -21.71 -2.21 6.21
CA GLY A 15 -20.57 -2.26 7.12
C GLY A 15 -20.53 -0.93 7.86
N ARG A 16 -21.29 -0.81 8.96
CA ARG A 16 -21.10 0.24 9.94
C ARG A 16 -19.68 0.11 10.46
N PHE A 17 -18.78 0.90 9.90
CA PHE A 17 -17.51 1.24 10.53
C PHE A 17 -17.85 1.80 11.91
N PRO A 18 -17.32 1.24 13.01
CA PRO A 18 -17.43 1.90 14.30
C PRO A 18 -16.64 3.22 14.19
N GLU A 19 -17.35 4.33 13.96
CA GLU A 19 -16.77 5.67 13.79
C GLU A 19 -15.91 6.11 14.99
N ASP A 20 -16.02 5.41 16.12
CA ASP A 20 -15.37 5.79 17.39
C ASP A 20 -13.90 5.37 17.54
N ARG A 21 -13.29 4.65 16.59
CA ARG A 21 -11.92 4.11 16.78
C ARG A 21 -10.80 4.78 15.99
N ILE A 22 -11.12 5.62 15.00
CA ILE A 22 -10.11 6.41 14.29
C ILE A 22 -10.16 7.83 14.84
N ARG A 23 -9.19 8.17 15.70
CA ARG A 23 -9.11 9.53 16.24
C ARG A 23 -8.59 10.45 15.16
N LEU A 24 -9.43 11.36 14.68
CA LEU A 24 -8.98 12.53 13.92
C LEU A 24 -8.08 13.39 14.84
N ALA A 25 -6.94 13.85 14.33
CA ALA A 25 -5.94 14.54 15.14
C ALA A 25 -6.52 15.81 15.80
N PRO A 26 -6.53 15.94 17.15
CA PRO A 26 -7.05 17.12 17.82
C PRO A 26 -6.04 18.29 17.83
N ARG A 27 -6.56 19.51 17.71
CA ARG A 27 -5.82 20.78 17.81
C ARG A 27 -5.27 20.98 19.24
N SER A 28 -3.97 21.29 19.38
CA SER A 28 -3.22 21.21 20.64
C SER A 28 -3.77 22.08 21.79
N ARG A 29 -3.98 21.49 22.98
CA ARG A 29 -3.97 22.22 24.26
C ARG A 29 -2.68 21.90 25.03
N ARG A 30 -2.04 22.94 25.58
CA ARG A 30 -0.81 22.85 26.37
C ARG A 30 -1.08 22.21 27.73
N HIS A 31 -0.17 21.37 28.20
CA HIS A 31 -0.14 20.85 29.57
C HIS A 31 1.24 21.04 30.18
N SER A 32 1.26 21.54 31.42
CA SER A 32 2.44 21.85 32.23
C SER A 32 3.00 20.60 32.93
N PRO A 33 4.30 20.55 33.30
CA PRO A 33 4.92 19.34 33.85
C PRO A 33 4.96 19.32 35.39
N GLY A 34 4.65 18.16 35.97
CA GLY A 34 4.90 17.82 37.38
C GLY A 34 5.81 16.58 37.49
N ALA A 35 6.79 16.65 38.40
CA ALA A 35 7.93 15.75 38.61
C ALA A 35 7.54 14.32 39.11
N ARG A 36 8.11 13.25 38.55
CA ARG A 36 9.33 12.46 38.94
C ARG A 36 9.03 11.29 39.89
N VAL A 37 9.33 10.05 39.46
CA VAL A 37 10.01 9.00 40.26
C VAL A 37 10.85 8.16 39.29
N ASP A 38 12.10 7.95 39.65
CA ASP A 38 13.13 7.21 38.90
C ASP A 38 13.28 5.81 39.53
N GLN A 39 12.89 4.77 38.79
CA GLN A 39 13.21 3.37 39.08
C GLN A 39 13.61 2.72 37.76
N GLY A 40 14.77 2.03 37.75
CA GLY A 40 15.44 1.54 36.55
C GLY A 40 14.52 0.86 35.54
N GLU A 41 14.13 1.63 34.53
CA GLU A 41 13.19 1.23 33.50
C GLU A 41 14.02 0.92 32.25
N TYR A 42 13.93 -0.30 31.72
CA TYR A 42 14.15 -0.45 30.28
C TYR A 42 13.13 0.48 29.63
N ARG A 43 13.58 1.67 29.25
CA ARG A 43 12.71 2.73 28.75
C ARG A 43 11.99 2.15 27.56
N ILE A 44 10.72 1.77 27.73
CA ILE A 44 9.87 1.31 26.65
C ILE A 44 9.90 2.46 25.65
N LEU A 45 10.63 2.28 24.55
CA LEU A 45 10.71 3.25 23.47
C LEU A 45 9.29 3.33 22.90
N ARG A 46 8.50 4.26 23.43
CA ARG A 46 7.18 4.62 22.89
C ARG A 46 7.44 5.30 21.56
N SER A 47 7.59 4.48 20.53
CA SER A 47 7.87 4.91 19.17
C SER A 47 6.65 5.63 18.61
N ARG A 48 6.88 6.73 17.90
CA ARG A 48 5.87 7.37 17.07
C ARG A 48 6.27 7.11 15.64
N ALA A 49 5.36 6.60 14.83
CA ALA A 49 5.59 6.32 13.42
C ALA A 49 4.58 7.12 12.59
N ILE A 50 5.07 7.71 11.50
CA ILE A 50 4.24 8.34 10.49
C ILE A 50 4.54 7.60 9.18
N LEU A 51 3.50 7.04 8.56
CA LEU A 51 3.56 6.42 7.24
C LEU A 51 2.83 7.33 6.27
N ILE A 52 3.49 7.66 5.16
CA ILE A 52 2.96 8.54 4.12
C ILE A 52 2.95 7.74 2.83
N SER A 53 1.78 7.55 2.22
CA SER A 53 1.60 6.94 0.91
C SER A 53 2.33 5.59 0.74
N GLY A 54 2.38 4.77 1.80
CA GLY A 54 3.10 3.51 1.73
C GLY A 54 3.02 2.65 2.98
N SER A 55 2.94 1.33 2.77
CA SER A 55 2.90 0.35 3.84
C SER A 55 3.62 -0.95 3.46
N LEU A 56 3.92 -1.79 4.45
CA LEU A 56 4.44 -3.15 4.21
C LEU A 56 3.46 -4.02 3.40
N LEU A 57 2.16 -3.70 3.44
CA LEU A 57 1.12 -4.46 2.74
C LEU A 57 0.96 -4.03 1.28
N SER A 58 1.56 -2.91 0.89
CA SER A 58 1.53 -2.46 -0.50
C SER A 58 2.30 -3.44 -1.39
N PRO A 59 1.87 -3.72 -2.63
CA PRO A 59 2.55 -4.70 -3.50
C PRO A 59 4.04 -4.39 -3.76
N TRP A 60 4.40 -3.10 -3.73
CA TRP A 60 5.78 -2.62 -3.85
C TRP A 60 6.53 -2.52 -2.51
N GLY A 61 5.85 -2.74 -1.39
CA GLY A 61 6.41 -2.64 -0.04
C GLY A 61 7.36 -3.79 0.31
N THR A 62 7.26 -4.92 -0.39
CA THR A 62 8.12 -6.09 -0.18
C THR A 62 8.76 -6.60 -1.48
N GLY A 63 10.00 -7.10 -1.37
CA GLY A 63 10.68 -7.77 -2.47
C GLY A 63 10.06 -9.13 -2.76
N GLN A 64 9.89 -9.46 -4.04
CA GLN A 64 9.15 -10.66 -4.47
C GLN A 64 10.01 -11.93 -4.48
N ASP A 65 11.29 -11.80 -4.83
CA ASP A 65 12.19 -12.95 -5.03
C ASP A 65 13.61 -12.63 -4.54
N PRO A 66 13.89 -12.81 -3.24
CA PRO A 66 15.23 -12.54 -2.69
C PRO A 66 16.27 -13.55 -3.19
N GLY A 67 15.86 -14.80 -3.46
CA GLY A 67 16.76 -15.87 -3.91
C GLY A 67 17.25 -15.64 -5.34
N GLY A 68 16.32 -15.38 -6.26
CA GLY A 68 16.65 -15.09 -7.64
C GLY A 68 17.15 -13.66 -7.87
N LEU A 69 16.92 -12.71 -6.95
CA LEU A 69 17.60 -11.40 -7.01
C LEU A 69 19.13 -11.56 -7.04
N ARG A 70 19.69 -12.42 -6.18
CA ARG A 70 21.13 -12.70 -6.17
C ARG A 70 21.61 -13.27 -7.50
N ALA A 71 20.86 -14.21 -8.07
CA ALA A 71 21.20 -14.83 -9.35
C ALA A 71 21.13 -13.83 -10.51
N ARG A 72 20.10 -12.96 -10.54
CA ARG A 72 19.95 -11.90 -11.54
C ARG A 72 21.08 -10.87 -11.47
N LEU A 73 21.45 -10.45 -10.25
CA LEU A 73 22.59 -9.54 -10.03
C LEU A 73 23.91 -10.17 -10.47
N ALA A 74 24.13 -11.45 -10.14
CA ALA A 74 25.32 -12.17 -10.56
C ALA A 74 25.40 -12.31 -12.08
N ALA A 75 24.29 -12.63 -12.74
CA ALA A 75 24.21 -12.69 -14.19
C ALA A 75 24.49 -11.33 -14.84
N ALA A 76 23.91 -10.25 -14.30
CA ALA A 76 24.15 -8.88 -14.77
C ALA A 76 25.61 -8.43 -14.60
N ALA A 77 26.28 -8.89 -13.53
CA ALA A 77 27.69 -8.63 -13.27
C ALA A 77 28.65 -9.58 -14.00
N GLY A 78 28.16 -10.61 -14.69
CA GLY A 78 29.00 -11.64 -15.32
C GLY A 78 29.65 -12.63 -14.33
N CYS A 79 29.20 -12.67 -13.08
CA CYS A 79 29.70 -13.56 -12.03
C CYS A 79 29.14 -14.97 -12.21
N ARG A 80 29.94 -15.91 -12.74
CA ARG A 80 29.52 -17.30 -13.00
C ARG A 80 29.83 -18.26 -11.85
N THR A 81 31.00 -18.14 -11.25
CA THR A 81 31.47 -18.98 -10.13
C THR A 81 31.49 -18.15 -8.85
N GLU A 82 31.07 -18.75 -7.73
CA GLU A 82 30.96 -18.07 -6.42
C GLU A 82 30.30 -16.67 -6.48
N PRO A 83 29.01 -16.59 -6.90
CA PRO A 83 28.33 -15.31 -7.16
C PRO A 83 28.46 -14.28 -6.05
N LEU A 84 28.40 -14.73 -4.79
CA LEU A 84 28.46 -13.84 -3.64
C LEU A 84 29.86 -13.25 -3.42
N ALA A 85 30.92 -14.04 -3.61
CA ALA A 85 32.29 -13.55 -3.47
C ALA A 85 32.63 -12.56 -4.59
N CYS A 86 32.20 -12.87 -5.82
CA CYS A 86 32.36 -11.99 -6.97
C CYS A 86 31.62 -10.66 -6.79
N LEU A 87 30.33 -10.69 -6.40
CA LEU A 87 29.55 -9.47 -6.15
C LEU A 87 30.17 -8.62 -5.03
N LYS A 88 30.71 -9.24 -3.97
CA LYS A 88 31.40 -8.52 -2.88
C LYS A 88 32.71 -7.86 -3.32
N ALA A 89 33.36 -8.36 -4.38
CA ALA A 89 34.61 -7.82 -4.89
C ALA A 89 34.41 -6.62 -5.85
N LEU A 90 33.17 -6.40 -6.32
CA LEU A 90 32.86 -5.26 -7.19
C LEU A 90 32.93 -3.93 -6.43
N PRO A 91 33.37 -2.85 -7.08
CA PRO A 91 33.32 -1.53 -6.48
C PRO A 91 31.85 -1.12 -6.25
N PRO A 92 31.53 -0.38 -5.17
CA PRO A 92 30.16 0.01 -4.85
C PRO A 92 29.41 0.69 -6.01
N LEU A 93 30.12 1.51 -6.80
CA LEU A 93 29.55 2.18 -7.96
C LEU A 93 29.10 1.19 -9.05
N ALA A 94 29.87 0.11 -9.27
CA ALA A 94 29.49 -0.93 -10.22
C ALA A 94 28.25 -1.68 -9.73
N LEU A 95 28.18 -2.01 -8.43
CA LEU A 95 27.01 -2.65 -7.84
C LEU A 95 25.73 -1.81 -7.98
N THR A 96 25.81 -0.50 -7.73
CA THR A 96 24.65 0.41 -7.88
C THR A 96 24.25 0.64 -9.33
N SER A 97 25.17 0.42 -10.29
CA SER A 97 24.87 0.53 -11.72
C SER A 97 24.16 -0.71 -12.29
N LEU A 98 24.16 -1.83 -11.57
CA LEU A 98 23.44 -3.03 -11.98
C LEU A 98 21.94 -2.75 -11.91
N THR A 99 21.26 -2.85 -13.05
CA THR A 99 19.81 -2.71 -13.13
C THR A 99 19.15 -4.07 -12.97
N VAL A 100 18.22 -4.16 -12.02
CA VAL A 100 17.36 -5.33 -11.85
C VAL A 100 15.95 -4.91 -12.23
N GLN A 101 15.44 -5.51 -13.31
CA GLN A 101 14.08 -5.26 -13.74
C GLN A 101 13.09 -5.83 -12.72
N ALA A 102 12.18 -4.98 -12.25
CA ALA A 102 11.01 -5.38 -11.47
C ALA A 102 9.81 -5.54 -12.42
N PRO A 103 8.91 -6.50 -12.18
CA PRO A 103 7.58 -6.42 -12.74
C PRO A 103 6.93 -5.09 -12.37
N ARG A 104 6.09 -4.55 -13.26
CA ARG A 104 5.31 -3.33 -13.00
C ARG A 104 4.56 -3.44 -11.67
N PHE A 105 4.50 -2.32 -10.94
CA PHE A 105 3.84 -2.15 -9.64
C PHE A 105 4.48 -2.88 -8.45
N LEU A 106 5.56 -3.63 -8.67
CA LEU A 106 6.33 -4.32 -7.64
C LEU A 106 7.73 -3.72 -7.49
N THR A 107 8.42 -4.08 -6.41
CA THR A 107 9.84 -3.70 -6.24
C THR A 107 10.78 -4.86 -6.59
N ALA A 108 11.88 -4.54 -7.28
CA ALA A 108 12.95 -5.50 -7.54
C ALA A 108 13.79 -5.75 -6.28
N VAL A 109 14.02 -4.70 -5.50
CA VAL A 109 14.84 -4.71 -4.29
C VAL A 109 14.06 -4.03 -3.18
N GLY A 110 13.70 -4.79 -2.17
CA GLY A 110 12.92 -4.30 -1.04
C GLY A 110 13.12 -5.18 0.18
N PRO A 111 12.58 -4.78 1.33
CA PRO A 111 12.55 -5.66 2.50
C PRO A 111 11.77 -6.93 2.13
N TRP A 112 12.16 -8.05 2.72
CA TRP A 112 11.50 -9.31 2.47
C TRP A 112 10.93 -9.87 3.77
N VAL A 113 9.73 -10.45 3.65
CA VAL A 113 9.01 -11.04 4.76
C VAL A 113 8.79 -12.52 4.41
N HIS A 114 9.01 -13.40 5.38
CA HIS A 114 8.66 -14.80 5.22
C HIS A 114 7.13 -14.95 5.21
N GLY A 115 6.58 -15.49 4.12
CA GLY A 115 5.14 -15.70 3.97
C GLY A 115 4.41 -14.43 3.52
N GLU A 116 3.10 -14.39 3.79
CA GLU A 116 2.24 -13.29 3.33
C GLU A 116 2.37 -12.07 4.28
N PRO A 117 2.57 -10.84 3.76
CA PRO A 117 2.82 -9.65 4.58
C PRO A 117 1.71 -9.33 5.60
N ALA A 118 0.43 -9.51 5.26
CA ALA A 118 -0.66 -9.26 6.20
C ALA A 118 -0.60 -10.19 7.40
N SER A 119 -0.23 -11.46 7.20
CA SER A 119 -0.01 -12.43 8.28
C SER A 119 1.09 -11.98 9.24
N ALA A 120 2.18 -11.37 8.72
CA ALA A 120 3.25 -10.82 9.55
C ALA A 120 2.81 -9.61 10.39
N VAL A 121 1.98 -8.73 9.82
CA VAL A 121 1.35 -7.62 10.55
C VAL A 121 0.32 -8.15 11.56
N GLU A 122 -0.34 -9.26 11.24
CA GLU A 122 -1.31 -9.92 12.10
C GLU A 122 -0.72 -10.47 13.40
N VAL A 123 0.52 -10.97 13.35
CA VAL A 123 1.24 -11.49 14.52
C VAL A 123 2.21 -10.48 15.12
N ALA A 124 2.26 -9.25 14.60
CA ALA A 124 3.16 -8.22 15.08
C ALA A 124 2.92 -7.91 16.57
N GLY A 125 3.98 -8.05 17.37
CA GLY A 125 3.95 -7.94 18.83
C GLY A 125 4.04 -6.51 19.36
N ASP A 126 4.47 -6.41 20.62
CA ASP A 126 4.44 -5.16 21.40
C ASP A 126 5.11 -3.94 20.76
N PRO A 127 6.22 -4.03 19.99
CA PRO A 127 6.80 -2.87 19.34
C PRO A 127 5.85 -2.18 18.35
N PHE A 128 5.03 -2.97 17.65
CA PHE A 128 4.01 -2.45 16.74
C PHE A 128 2.86 -1.83 17.54
N LEU A 129 2.35 -2.55 18.55
CA LEU A 129 1.15 -2.13 19.30
C LEU A 129 1.38 -0.96 20.26
N SER A 130 2.58 -0.85 20.82
CA SER A 130 2.95 0.23 21.73
C SER A 130 3.26 1.54 20.99
N SER A 131 3.39 1.50 19.67
CA SER A 131 3.67 2.67 18.85
C SER A 131 2.43 3.54 18.64
N ARG A 132 2.64 4.85 18.50
CA ARG A 132 1.58 5.75 18.00
C ARG A 132 1.75 5.88 16.50
N LEU A 133 0.75 5.45 15.74
CA LEU A 133 0.80 5.41 14.29
C LEU A 133 -0.04 6.55 13.71
N MET A 134 0.53 7.28 12.76
CA MET A 134 -0.20 8.17 11.87
C MET A 134 0.00 7.67 10.44
N ILE A 135 -1.09 7.52 9.69
CA ILE A 135 -1.08 7.13 8.28
C ILE A 135 -1.65 8.28 7.43
N GLY A 136 -1.05 8.49 6.28
CA GLY A 136 -1.40 9.58 5.37
C GLY A 136 -1.51 9.11 3.94
N THR A 137 -2.57 9.53 3.25
CA THR A 137 -2.73 9.31 1.80
C THR A 137 -2.96 10.63 1.06
N THR A 138 -2.80 10.60 -0.25
CA THR A 138 -3.13 11.69 -1.18
C THR A 138 -4.27 11.29 -2.10
N THR A 139 -4.91 12.26 -2.78
CA THR A 139 -6.01 11.98 -3.73
C THR A 139 -5.55 11.14 -4.94
N THR A 140 -4.30 11.29 -5.37
CA THR A 140 -3.77 10.64 -6.58
C THR A 140 -2.42 10.01 -6.31
N GLU A 141 -2.43 8.81 -5.71
CA GLU A 141 -1.19 8.11 -5.31
C GLU A 141 -0.43 7.54 -6.52
N SER A 142 -1.15 6.95 -7.48
CA SER A 142 -0.55 6.19 -8.58
C SER A 142 -0.39 6.99 -9.88
N PHE A 143 -0.37 8.32 -9.80
CA PHE A 143 -0.24 9.16 -11.00
C PHE A 143 1.07 8.90 -11.76
N LEU A 144 2.19 8.72 -11.04
CA LEU A 144 3.50 8.48 -11.67
C LEU A 144 3.60 7.09 -12.31
N ASP A 145 2.74 6.15 -11.92
CA ASP A 145 2.74 4.78 -12.43
C ASP A 145 1.87 4.59 -13.68
N PHE A 146 1.07 5.60 -14.03
CA PHE A 146 0.05 5.55 -15.08
C PHE A 146 0.65 5.46 -16.50
N ASN A 147 0.21 4.46 -17.28
CA ASN A 147 0.57 4.20 -18.69
C ASN A 147 -0.25 3.01 -19.26
N SER A 148 -0.76 3.08 -20.49
CA SER A 148 -1.72 2.13 -21.12
C SER A 148 -1.80 0.67 -20.60
N HIS A 149 -3.03 0.19 -20.33
CA HIS A 149 -3.38 -1.17 -19.85
C HIS A 149 -2.90 -1.51 -18.43
N GLU A 150 -3.04 -0.55 -17.54
CA GLU A 150 -2.53 -0.57 -16.17
C GLU A 150 -3.22 -1.61 -15.30
N ILE A 151 -4.56 -1.63 -15.27
CA ILE A 151 -5.32 -2.46 -14.32
C ILE A 151 -5.06 -3.95 -14.57
N GLN A 152 -5.05 -4.37 -15.84
CA GLN A 152 -4.79 -5.77 -16.16
C GLN A 152 -3.36 -6.18 -15.78
N THR A 153 -2.39 -5.29 -16.01
CA THR A 153 -0.99 -5.53 -15.64
C THR A 153 -0.82 -5.55 -14.12
N TYR A 154 -1.50 -4.65 -13.41
CA TYR A 154 -1.53 -4.61 -11.96
C TYR A 154 -2.09 -5.91 -11.38
N VAL A 155 -3.28 -6.34 -11.81
CA VAL A 155 -3.91 -7.56 -11.31
C VAL A 155 -3.04 -8.80 -11.58
N ARG A 156 -2.44 -8.90 -12.77
CA ARG A 156 -1.55 -10.01 -13.13
C ARG A 156 -0.27 -10.09 -12.29
N ASN A 157 0.24 -8.94 -11.84
CA ASN A 157 1.50 -8.89 -11.10
C ASN A 157 1.28 -8.93 -9.58
N ALA A 158 0.16 -8.39 -9.09
CA ALA A 158 -0.11 -8.28 -7.65
C ALA A 158 -0.83 -9.50 -7.06
N TYR A 159 -1.46 -10.34 -7.90
CA TYR A 159 -2.24 -11.50 -7.46
C TYR A 159 -1.84 -12.76 -8.22
N ASP A 160 -1.99 -13.91 -7.56
CA ASP A 160 -1.67 -15.22 -8.14
C ASP A 160 -2.92 -16.00 -8.61
N TYR A 161 -4.07 -15.74 -7.98
CA TYR A 161 -5.30 -16.53 -8.15
C TYR A 161 -6.48 -15.66 -8.59
N HIS A 162 -7.44 -16.28 -9.29
CA HIS A 162 -8.71 -15.65 -9.70
C HIS A 162 -8.54 -14.33 -10.48
N LEU A 163 -7.52 -14.26 -11.34
CA LEU A 163 -7.16 -13.03 -12.04
C LEU A 163 -8.30 -12.45 -12.87
N ASN A 164 -9.12 -13.30 -13.49
CA ASN A 164 -10.22 -12.86 -14.34
C ASN A 164 -11.37 -12.27 -13.51
N GLU A 165 -11.68 -12.90 -12.38
CA GLU A 165 -12.73 -12.48 -11.46
C GLU A 165 -12.34 -11.20 -10.70
N ILE A 166 -11.08 -11.10 -10.25
CA ILE A 166 -10.55 -9.88 -9.63
C ILE A 166 -10.58 -8.74 -10.64
N PHE A 167 -10.08 -8.98 -11.85
CA PHE A 167 -10.08 -7.97 -12.90
C PHE A 167 -11.49 -7.48 -13.25
N SER A 168 -12.47 -8.39 -13.39
CA SER A 168 -13.85 -8.00 -13.69
C SER A 168 -14.50 -7.24 -12.54
N THR A 169 -14.21 -7.61 -11.29
CA THR A 169 -14.73 -6.94 -10.10
C THR A 169 -14.17 -5.52 -9.98
N VAL A 170 -12.85 -5.35 -10.08
CA VAL A 170 -12.20 -4.03 -10.03
C VAL A 170 -12.71 -3.15 -11.17
N ARG A 171 -12.80 -3.68 -12.39
CA ARG A 171 -13.33 -2.92 -13.52
C ARG A 171 -14.78 -2.48 -13.28
N ASN A 172 -15.61 -3.34 -12.71
CA ASN A 172 -17.01 -3.03 -12.43
C ASN A 172 -17.16 -1.94 -11.35
N GLU A 173 -16.33 -1.99 -10.32
CA GLU A 173 -16.33 -1.02 -9.21
C GLU A 173 -15.99 0.39 -9.68
N TYR A 174 -14.90 0.54 -10.45
CA TYR A 174 -14.45 1.84 -10.94
C TYR A 174 -15.07 2.24 -12.29
N THR A 175 -16.17 1.61 -12.69
CA THR A 175 -16.94 2.08 -13.86
C THR A 175 -17.99 3.08 -13.40
N ASP A 176 -17.90 4.32 -13.88
CA ASP A 176 -18.96 5.32 -13.71
C ASP A 176 -20.18 4.92 -14.55
N TRP A 177 -21.19 4.33 -13.89
CA TRP A 177 -22.44 3.88 -14.51
C TRP A 177 -23.41 5.03 -14.83
N GLU A 178 -23.20 6.24 -14.30
CA GLU A 178 -24.05 7.40 -14.58
C GLU A 178 -23.74 8.00 -15.96
N LYS A 179 -22.54 7.76 -16.48
CA LYS A 179 -22.09 8.25 -17.78
C LYS A 179 -22.13 7.13 -18.84
N PRO A 180 -23.16 7.10 -19.73
CA PRO A 180 -23.26 6.06 -20.76
C PRO A 180 -22.16 6.15 -21.81
N ILE A 181 -21.58 7.35 -22.02
CA ILE A 181 -20.47 7.57 -22.94
C ILE A 181 -19.16 7.60 -22.16
N GLN A 182 -18.32 6.62 -22.45
CA GLN A 182 -17.00 6.49 -21.84
C GLN A 182 -16.01 7.43 -22.53
N HIS A 183 -15.85 8.65 -21.99
CA HIS A 183 -14.85 9.60 -22.46
C HIS A 183 -13.45 9.18 -21.98
N PRO A 184 -12.37 9.34 -22.79
CA PRO A 184 -11.01 8.95 -22.39
C PRO A 184 -10.54 9.55 -21.05
N ILE A 185 -11.02 10.74 -20.70
CA ILE A 185 -10.72 11.39 -19.42
C ILE A 185 -11.34 10.63 -18.25
N ASN A 186 -12.59 10.20 -18.36
CA ASN A 186 -13.26 9.44 -17.30
C ASN A 186 -12.57 8.09 -17.11
N ILE A 187 -12.23 7.40 -18.21
CA ILE A 187 -11.51 6.12 -18.16
C ILE A 187 -10.15 6.31 -17.47
N ARG A 188 -9.42 7.38 -17.80
CA ARG A 188 -8.15 7.73 -17.16
C ARG A 188 -8.32 7.96 -15.66
N ASP A 189 -9.25 8.82 -15.28
CA ASP A 189 -9.46 9.23 -13.88
C ASP A 189 -9.92 8.02 -13.04
N SER A 190 -10.87 7.21 -13.54
CA SER A 190 -11.29 5.95 -12.90
C SER A 190 -10.16 4.92 -12.79
N THR A 191 -9.30 4.83 -13.80
CA THR A 191 -8.14 3.91 -13.77
C THR A 191 -7.11 4.39 -12.74
N LEU A 192 -6.86 5.70 -12.66
CA LEU A 192 -5.98 6.30 -11.66
C LEU A 192 -6.48 6.06 -10.24
N GLU A 193 -7.79 6.16 -10.03
CA GLU A 193 -8.45 5.87 -8.76
C GLU A 193 -8.26 4.40 -8.37
N ALA A 194 -8.61 3.48 -9.28
CA ALA A 194 -8.45 2.03 -9.08
C ALA A 194 -7.02 1.63 -8.71
N LEU A 195 -6.03 2.21 -9.40
CA LEU A 195 -4.62 1.95 -9.13
C LEU A 195 -4.20 2.55 -7.79
N SER A 196 -4.57 3.80 -7.51
CA SER A 196 -4.21 4.48 -6.25
C SER A 196 -4.71 3.69 -5.05
N ASP A 197 -5.93 3.16 -5.16
CA ASP A 197 -6.55 2.35 -4.14
C ASP A 197 -5.87 1.01 -3.94
N GLY A 198 -5.72 0.21 -5.01
CA GLY A 198 -5.11 -1.11 -4.91
C GLY A 198 -3.61 -1.07 -4.57
N HIS A 199 -2.88 -0.10 -5.10
CA HIS A 199 -1.43 -0.02 -4.98
C HIS A 199 -0.98 0.56 -3.65
N THR A 200 -1.70 1.55 -3.12
CA THR A 200 -1.25 2.35 -1.97
C THR A 200 -2.30 2.53 -0.88
N VAL A 201 -3.49 3.06 -1.20
CA VAL A 201 -4.47 3.48 -0.18
C VAL A 201 -5.03 2.29 0.59
N ALA A 202 -5.60 1.30 -0.09
CA ALA A 202 -6.23 0.15 0.58
C ALA A 202 -5.23 -0.66 1.43
N PRO A 203 -4.00 -0.96 0.98
CA PRO A 203 -2.99 -1.60 1.82
C PRO A 203 -2.60 -0.79 3.06
N LEU A 204 -2.43 0.54 2.91
CA LEU A 204 -2.08 1.41 4.03
C LEU A 204 -3.22 1.50 5.06
N LEU A 205 -4.46 1.64 4.60
CA LEU A 205 -5.65 1.61 5.44
C LEU A 205 -5.80 0.25 6.13
N ARG A 206 -5.54 -0.87 5.45
CA ARG A 206 -5.55 -2.21 6.03
C ARG A 206 -4.52 -2.34 7.16
N LEU A 207 -3.31 -1.82 6.99
CA LEU A 207 -2.31 -1.81 8.06
C LEU A 207 -2.77 -0.97 9.25
N GLY A 208 -3.29 0.24 8.99
CA GLY A 208 -3.86 1.11 10.02
C GLY A 208 -5.01 0.44 10.77
N TYR A 209 -5.87 -0.30 10.06
CA TYR A 209 -6.96 -1.06 10.64
C TYR A 209 -6.45 -2.18 11.56
N LEU A 210 -5.45 -2.97 11.12
CA LEU A 210 -4.85 -4.02 11.95
C LEU A 210 -4.21 -3.46 13.23
N HIS A 211 -3.61 -2.27 13.16
CA HIS A 211 -3.07 -1.56 14.31
C HIS A 211 -4.19 -1.06 15.25
N ALA A 212 -5.19 -0.35 14.71
CA ALA A 212 -6.29 0.23 15.48
C ALA A 212 -7.21 -0.81 16.12
N ARG A 213 -7.45 -1.93 15.43
CA ARG A 213 -8.28 -3.05 15.91
C ARG A 213 -7.78 -3.63 17.23
N ARG A 214 -6.46 -3.59 17.47
CA ARG A 214 -5.82 -4.05 18.71
C ARG A 214 -5.75 -2.99 19.82
N GLY A 215 -6.40 -1.83 19.62
CA GLY A 215 -6.48 -0.78 20.63
C GLY A 215 -5.34 0.23 20.59
N SER A 216 -4.44 0.14 19.61
CA SER A 216 -3.31 1.05 19.46
C SER A 216 -3.74 2.40 18.85
N PRO A 217 -3.21 3.53 19.35
CA PRO A 217 -3.59 4.85 18.88
C PRO A 217 -3.15 5.07 17.42
N THR A 218 -4.15 5.21 16.54
CA THR A 218 -3.97 5.36 15.10
C THR A 218 -4.67 6.62 14.62
N TYR A 219 -3.97 7.43 13.83
CA TYR A 219 -4.47 8.65 13.23
C TYR A 219 -4.41 8.51 11.70
N PHE A 220 -5.43 9.01 11.01
CA PHE A 220 -5.47 9.04 9.55
C PHE A 220 -5.59 10.49 9.07
N TYR A 221 -4.87 10.83 7.99
CA TYR A 221 -5.08 12.07 7.25
C TYR A 221 -5.12 11.82 5.75
N HIS A 222 -5.91 12.62 5.06
CA HIS A 222 -5.95 12.69 3.60
C HIS A 222 -5.45 14.06 3.17
N PHE A 223 -4.49 14.09 2.25
CA PHE A 223 -3.90 15.30 1.71
C PHE A 223 -4.46 15.56 0.31
N SER A 224 -5.33 16.56 0.22
CA SER A 224 -6.06 16.94 -1.00
C SER A 224 -5.58 18.26 -1.62
N HIS A 225 -4.46 18.81 -1.16
CA HIS A 225 -3.97 20.09 -1.67
C HIS A 225 -3.22 19.90 -3.00
N HIS A 226 -3.66 20.63 -4.02
CA HIS A 226 -2.98 20.72 -5.32
C HIS A 226 -2.14 22.00 -5.39
N SER A 227 -0.83 21.83 -5.61
CA SER A 227 0.10 22.95 -5.76
C SER A 227 -0.17 23.70 -7.07
N LYS A 228 -0.13 25.04 -7.05
CA LYS A 228 -0.37 25.87 -8.26
C LYS A 228 0.65 25.65 -9.39
N GLU A 229 1.85 25.19 -9.05
CA GLU A 229 2.94 24.88 -10.00
C GLU A 229 3.00 23.40 -10.39
N SER A 230 1.94 22.65 -10.07
CA SER A 230 1.84 21.22 -10.34
C SER A 230 1.82 20.91 -11.84
N SER A 231 2.66 19.97 -12.28
CA SER A 231 2.53 19.34 -13.61
C SER A 231 1.42 18.29 -13.67
N TYR A 232 0.76 17.99 -12.54
CA TYR A 232 -0.37 17.08 -12.50
C TYR A 232 -1.61 17.75 -13.14
N PRO A 233 -2.28 17.09 -14.11
CA PRO A 233 -3.53 17.57 -14.65
C PRO A 233 -4.58 17.61 -13.53
N GLU A 234 -5.45 18.61 -13.56
CA GLU A 234 -6.59 18.66 -12.65
C GLU A 234 -7.47 17.43 -12.90
N VAL A 235 -7.54 16.55 -11.91
CA VAL A 235 -8.56 15.51 -11.86
C VAL A 235 -9.88 16.22 -11.58
N SER A 236 -10.92 15.83 -12.30
CA SER A 236 -12.23 16.43 -12.09
C SER A 236 -12.65 16.28 -10.63
N PRO A 237 -13.18 17.35 -9.98
CA PRO A 237 -13.56 17.27 -8.58
C PRO A 237 -14.65 16.18 -8.41
N PRO A 238 -14.62 15.40 -7.31
CA PRO A 238 -15.73 14.53 -6.98
C PRO A 238 -16.99 15.39 -6.82
N ILE A 239 -18.07 14.97 -7.48
CA ILE A 239 -19.40 15.62 -7.43
C ILE A 239 -20.05 15.33 -6.08
#